data_AF-A0A140F2J9-F1
#
_entry.id   AF-A0A140F2J9-F1
#
_cell.length_a   1.000
_cell.length_b   1.000
_cell.length_c   1.000
_cell.angle_alpha   90.00
_cell.angle_beta   90.00
_cell.angle_gamma   90.00
#
_symmetry.space_group_name_H-M   'P 1'
#
loop_
_entity.id
_entity.type
_entity.pdbx_description
1 polymer ?
#
loop_
_entity_poly.entity_id
_entity_poly.type
_entity_poly.pdbx_seq_one_letter_code
_entity_poly.pdbx_strand_id
1 'polypeptide(L)'
;MTRVKRSASRKNKHNQIIAKSKGFRGRGHKNYRISVELVQKGFSYAYRDRKYKKRLVRSNWIQAINAACRSVFNQLGYAQFIYLYQKNTQKEIDSNLSLIPTGLNTRKTKNLLSNHYETLNRQKIAEVQYNTLCNRKILSQIAYLEPFTFRAILIQFILAYRNHHINHHPI
;
A
#
# COMPACT_ATOMS: atom_id res chain seq x y z
N MET A 1 5.60 8.74 60.97
CA MET A 1 5.70 9.05 59.52
C MET A 1 5.66 10.56 59.31
N THR A 2 6.50 11.13 58.45
CA THR A 2 6.58 12.59 58.20
C THR A 2 5.58 13.05 57.11
N ARG A 3 4.94 14.20 57.31
CA ARG A 3 3.97 14.78 56.37
C ARG A 3 4.67 15.43 55.17
N VAL A 4 4.50 14.86 53.97
CA VAL A 4 5.05 15.40 52.71
C VAL A 4 4.03 16.28 51.98
N LYS A 5 4.42 17.48 51.54
CA LYS A 5 3.56 18.39 50.74
C LYS A 5 3.49 17.93 49.28
N ARG A 6 2.28 17.89 48.71
CA ARG A 6 2.00 17.40 47.32
C ARG A 6 1.82 18.47 46.24
N SER A 7 2.06 19.74 46.56
CA SER A 7 1.74 20.89 45.67
C SER A 7 2.52 20.88 44.35
N ALA A 8 3.84 20.67 44.41
CA ALA A 8 4.70 20.67 43.22
C ALA A 8 4.34 19.55 42.23
N SER A 9 4.21 18.31 42.72
CA SER A 9 3.83 17.15 41.89
C SER A 9 2.46 17.36 41.22
N ARG A 10 1.48 17.92 41.95
CA ARG A 10 0.16 18.24 41.39
C ARG A 10 0.25 19.28 40.27
N LYS A 11 1.00 20.37 40.48
CA LYS A 11 1.17 21.45 39.49
C LYS A 11 1.82 20.91 38.21
N ASN A 12 2.83 20.05 38.34
CA ASN A 12 3.50 19.43 37.20
C ASN A 12 2.55 18.55 36.38
N LYS A 13 1.76 17.68 37.02
CA LYS A 13 0.73 16.86 36.34
C LYS A 13 -0.33 17.72 35.65
N HIS A 14 -0.76 18.80 36.30
CA HIS A 14 -1.72 19.74 35.75
C HIS A 14 -1.18 20.39 34.45
N ASN A 15 0.02 20.96 34.52
CA ASN A 15 0.66 21.62 33.38
C ASN A 15 0.89 20.67 32.20
N GLN A 16 1.25 19.41 32.47
CA GLN A 16 1.43 18.40 31.41
C GLN A 16 0.12 18.10 30.65
N ILE A 17 -1.00 17.97 31.35
CA ILE A 17 -2.30 17.73 30.70
C ILE A 17 -2.76 18.96 29.94
N ILE A 18 -2.64 20.15 30.53
CA ILE A 18 -3.01 21.39 29.85
C ILE A 18 -2.17 21.58 28.58
N ALA A 19 -0.87 21.30 28.63
CA ALA A 19 0.01 21.32 27.46
C ALA A 19 -0.45 20.35 26.36
N LYS A 20 -0.88 19.14 26.73
CA LYS A 20 -1.42 18.14 25.78
C LYS A 20 -2.78 18.53 25.19
N SER A 21 -3.58 19.30 25.93
CA SER A 21 -4.91 19.75 25.51
C SER A 21 -4.92 21.06 24.70
N LYS A 22 -3.74 21.65 24.45
CA LYS A 22 -3.63 22.88 23.65
C LYS A 22 -4.28 22.68 22.28
N GLY A 23 -5.12 23.63 21.88
CA GLY A 23 -5.90 23.58 20.63
C GLY A 23 -7.29 22.95 20.76
N PHE A 24 -7.65 22.38 21.92
CA PHE A 24 -9.03 21.92 22.15
C PHE A 24 -10.00 23.11 22.22
N ARG A 25 -11.12 22.98 21.50
CA ARG A 25 -12.15 24.03 21.41
C ARG A 25 -12.87 24.24 22.75
N GLY A 26 -13.30 25.47 22.99
CA GLY A 26 -14.07 25.83 24.20
C GLY A 26 -13.26 25.66 25.49
N ARG A 27 -13.86 25.03 26.50
CA ARG A 27 -13.25 24.83 27.84
C ARG A 27 -12.23 23.68 27.89
N GLY A 28 -12.10 22.92 26.80
CA GLY A 28 -11.27 21.71 26.75
C GLY A 28 -9.76 21.93 26.92
N HIS A 29 -9.26 23.15 26.69
CA HIS A 29 -7.85 23.50 26.89
C HIS A 29 -7.58 24.30 28.18
N LYS A 30 -8.63 24.74 28.90
CA LYS A 30 -8.51 25.58 30.11
C LYS A 30 -8.84 24.82 31.39
N ASN A 31 -9.85 23.95 31.37
CA ASN A 31 -10.32 23.25 32.57
C ASN A 31 -9.72 21.84 32.66
N TYR A 32 -8.86 21.61 33.66
CA TYR A 32 -8.15 20.35 33.86
C TYR A 32 -9.03 19.11 33.83
N ARG A 33 -10.21 19.13 34.49
CA ARG A 33 -11.08 17.94 34.55
C ARG A 33 -11.55 17.55 33.15
N ILE A 34 -12.03 18.52 32.38
CA ILE A 34 -12.48 18.34 31.01
C ILE A 34 -11.30 17.96 30.10
N SER A 35 -10.14 18.61 30.29
CA SER A 35 -8.93 18.32 29.52
C SER A 35 -8.46 16.88 29.69
N VAL A 36 -8.52 16.31 30.89
CA VAL A 36 -8.14 14.91 31.14
C VAL A 36 -8.98 13.95 30.30
N GLU A 37 -10.31 14.11 30.33
CA GLU A 37 -11.25 13.27 29.58
C GLU A 37 -11.02 13.36 28.07
N LEU A 38 -10.86 14.58 27.55
CA LEU A 38 -10.62 14.81 26.13
C LEU A 38 -9.26 14.29 25.67
N VAL A 39 -8.20 14.48 26.46
CA VAL A 39 -6.86 13.97 26.14
C VAL A 39 -6.87 12.44 26.13
N GLN A 40 -7.54 11.81 27.09
CA GLN A 40 -7.67 10.35 27.15
C GLN A 40 -8.40 9.81 25.92
N LYS A 41 -9.54 10.42 25.56
CA LYS A 41 -10.30 10.06 24.35
C LYS A 41 -9.47 10.27 23.07
N GLY A 42 -8.74 11.38 22.99
CA GLY A 42 -7.84 11.70 21.89
C GLY A 42 -6.73 10.66 21.72
N PHE A 43 -6.14 10.17 22.81
CA PHE A 43 -5.13 9.10 22.74
C PHE A 43 -5.71 7.75 22.29
N SER A 44 -6.90 7.40 22.78
CA SER A 44 -7.62 6.19 22.32
C SER A 44 -7.89 6.24 20.82
N TYR A 45 -8.37 7.37 20.31
CA TYR A 45 -8.59 7.56 18.87
C TYR A 45 -7.30 7.56 18.08
N ALA A 46 -6.25 8.27 18.54
CA ALA A 46 -4.96 8.27 17.85
C ALA A 46 -4.37 6.85 17.72
N TYR A 47 -4.49 6.01 18.76
CA TYR A 47 -4.05 4.62 18.70
C TYR A 47 -4.85 3.80 17.67
N ARG A 48 -6.18 3.89 17.72
CA ARG A 48 -7.07 3.23 16.76
C ARG A 48 -6.76 3.67 15.32
N ASP A 49 -6.62 4.97 15.10
CA ASP A 49 -6.48 5.56 13.77
C ASP A 49 -5.11 5.25 13.15
N ARG A 50 -4.05 5.11 13.96
CA ARG A 50 -2.75 4.60 13.46
C ARG A 50 -2.88 3.21 12.85
N LYS A 51 -3.70 2.32 13.45
CA LYS A 51 -3.98 0.99 12.87
C LYS A 51 -4.90 1.09 11.64
N TYR A 52 -5.91 1.96 11.70
CA TYR A 52 -6.90 2.11 10.63
C TYR A 52 -6.37 2.85 9.38
N LYS A 53 -5.33 3.68 9.50
CA LYS A 53 -4.73 4.46 8.41
C LYS A 53 -4.40 3.60 7.19
N LYS A 54 -3.85 2.39 7.39
CA LYS A 54 -3.54 1.46 6.30
C LYS A 54 -4.78 1.05 5.49
N ARG A 55 -5.92 0.85 6.17
CA ARG A 55 -7.19 0.49 5.55
C ARG A 55 -7.81 1.67 4.80
N LEU A 56 -7.80 2.87 5.39
CA LEU A 56 -8.30 4.10 4.74
C LEU A 56 -7.53 4.40 3.46
N VAL A 57 -6.21 4.39 3.55
CA VAL A 57 -5.33 4.65 2.40
C VAL A 57 -5.58 3.62 1.29
N ARG A 58 -5.72 2.34 1.64
CA ARG A 58 -6.08 1.29 0.69
C ARG A 58 -7.46 1.52 0.06
N SER A 59 -8.46 1.91 0.85
CA SER A 59 -9.81 2.23 0.34
C SER A 59 -9.74 3.37 -0.68
N ASN A 60 -8.98 4.42 -0.39
CA ASN A 60 -8.78 5.54 -1.31
C ASN A 60 -8.13 5.08 -2.62
N TRP A 61 -7.09 4.23 -2.56
CA TRP A 61 -6.47 3.67 -3.76
C TRP A 61 -7.45 2.84 -4.60
N ILE A 62 -8.30 2.03 -3.95
CA ILE A 62 -9.33 1.24 -4.65
C ILE A 62 -10.33 2.16 -5.35
N GLN A 63 -10.81 3.21 -4.67
CA GLN A 63 -11.75 4.18 -5.23
C GLN A 63 -11.15 4.91 -6.43
N ALA A 64 -9.91 5.37 -6.33
CA ALA A 64 -9.19 6.02 -7.41
C ALA A 64 -9.05 5.12 -8.65
N ILE A 65 -8.60 3.88 -8.44
CA ILE A 65 -8.46 2.90 -9.54
C ILE A 65 -9.84 2.60 -10.15
N ASN A 66 -10.86 2.40 -9.32
CA ASN A 66 -12.21 2.11 -9.81
C ASN A 66 -12.77 3.26 -10.66
N ALA A 67 -12.59 4.51 -10.22
CA ALA A 67 -13.00 5.69 -10.98
C ALA A 67 -12.29 5.76 -12.34
N ALA A 68 -10.98 5.51 -12.35
CA ALA A 68 -10.18 5.49 -13.59
C ALA A 68 -10.54 4.31 -14.51
N CYS A 69 -10.86 3.13 -13.97
CA CYS A 69 -11.37 2.01 -14.77
C CYS A 69 -12.70 2.38 -15.43
N ARG A 70 -13.63 2.97 -14.66
CA ARG A 70 -14.96 3.35 -15.15
C ARG A 70 -14.92 4.48 -16.16
N SER A 71 -13.98 5.42 -16.06
CA SER A 71 -13.84 6.53 -17.01
C SER A 71 -13.37 6.07 -18.40
N VAL A 72 -12.58 5.00 -18.47
CA VAL A 72 -12.11 4.43 -19.74
C VAL A 72 -13.10 3.41 -20.30
N PHE A 73 -13.67 2.56 -19.43
CA PHE A 73 -14.68 1.55 -19.80
C PHE A 73 -15.76 1.43 -18.73
N ASN A 74 -16.97 1.85 -19.07
CA ASN A 74 -18.11 1.81 -18.15
C ASN A 74 -18.42 0.40 -17.61
N GLN A 75 -18.07 -0.67 -18.34
CA GLN A 75 -18.38 -2.05 -17.94
C GLN A 75 -17.31 -2.71 -17.07
N LEU A 76 -16.09 -2.17 -17.00
CA LEU A 76 -14.97 -2.82 -16.32
C LEU A 76 -14.87 -2.34 -14.86
N GLY A 77 -15.18 -3.24 -13.92
CA GLY A 77 -15.09 -2.98 -12.48
C GLY A 77 -13.70 -3.24 -11.90
N TYR A 78 -13.38 -2.59 -10.77
CA TYR A 78 -12.13 -2.79 -10.04
C TYR A 78 -11.77 -4.27 -9.77
N ALA A 79 -12.74 -5.07 -9.33
CA ALA A 79 -12.49 -6.48 -8.99
C ALA A 79 -12.01 -7.29 -10.20
N GLN A 80 -12.67 -7.08 -11.34
CA GLN A 80 -12.33 -7.72 -12.61
C GLN A 80 -10.97 -7.24 -13.14
N PHE A 81 -10.69 -5.94 -13.06
CA PHE A 81 -9.37 -5.39 -13.39
C PHE A 81 -8.26 -6.07 -12.59
N ILE A 82 -8.40 -6.16 -11.27
CA ILE A 82 -7.37 -6.74 -10.40
C ILE A 82 -7.18 -8.23 -10.65
N TYR A 83 -8.27 -8.97 -10.91
CA TYR A 83 -8.18 -10.37 -11.27
C TYR A 83 -7.33 -10.58 -12.53
N LEU A 84 -7.59 -9.79 -13.58
CA LEU A 84 -6.84 -9.86 -14.83
C LEU A 84 -5.39 -9.42 -14.67
N TYR A 85 -5.17 -8.38 -13.87
CA TYR A 85 -3.84 -7.92 -13.52
C TYR A 85 -3.01 -9.04 -12.88
N GLN A 86 -3.56 -9.71 -11.85
CA GLN A 86 -2.89 -10.82 -11.17
C GLN A 86 -2.64 -12.03 -12.08
N LYS A 87 -3.59 -12.36 -12.96
CA LYS A 87 -3.48 -13.49 -13.90
C LYS A 87 -2.36 -13.29 -14.92
N ASN A 88 -2.21 -12.09 -15.47
CA ASN A 88 -1.16 -11.81 -16.46
C ASN A 88 0.24 -11.73 -15.81
N THR A 89 0.36 -11.16 -14.61
CA THR A 89 1.65 -11.15 -13.91
C THR A 89 2.16 -12.57 -13.64
N GLN A 90 1.27 -13.52 -13.32
CA GLN A 90 1.68 -14.91 -13.09
C GLN A 90 2.16 -15.57 -14.39
N LYS A 91 1.46 -15.34 -15.51
CA LYS A 91 1.86 -15.88 -16.81
C LYS A 91 3.26 -15.42 -17.25
N GLU A 92 3.58 -14.14 -17.04
CA GLU A 92 4.91 -13.59 -17.37
C GLU A 92 6.02 -14.21 -16.50
N ILE A 93 5.74 -14.45 -15.21
CA ILE A 93 6.68 -15.12 -14.30
C ILE A 93 6.92 -16.57 -14.76
N ASP A 94 5.85 -17.30 -15.08
CA ASP A 94 5.92 -18.71 -15.49
C ASP A 94 6.65 -18.88 -16.83
N SER A 95 6.40 -18.00 -17.81
CA SER A 95 7.12 -18.01 -19.09
C SER A 95 8.62 -17.74 -18.92
N ASN A 96 8.99 -16.79 -18.06
CA ASN A 96 10.39 -16.46 -17.79
C ASN A 96 11.13 -17.58 -17.03
N LEU A 97 10.43 -18.35 -16.19
CA LEU A 97 11.00 -19.49 -15.46
C LEU A 97 11.28 -20.69 -16.38
N SER A 98 10.44 -20.90 -17.40
CA SER A 98 10.60 -21.98 -18.39
C SER A 98 11.80 -21.81 -19.34
N LEU A 99 12.33 -20.59 -19.44
CA LEU A 99 13.51 -20.25 -20.26
C LEU A 99 14.85 -20.52 -19.54
N ILE A 100 14.83 -20.97 -18.29
CA ILE A 100 16.03 -21.34 -17.53
C ILE A 100 16.37 -22.81 -17.85
N PRO A 101 17.50 -23.12 -18.51
CA PRO A 101 17.84 -24.50 -18.83
C PRO A 101 18.13 -25.27 -17.55
N THR A 102 17.30 -26.27 -17.24
CA THR A 102 17.54 -27.20 -16.12
C THR A 102 18.53 -28.28 -16.57
N GLY A 103 19.82 -28.02 -16.39
CA GLY A 103 20.84 -29.05 -16.54
C GLY A 103 22.25 -28.50 -16.60
N LEU A 104 22.99 -28.59 -15.48
CA LEU A 104 24.41 -28.98 -15.39
C LEU A 104 24.90 -28.81 -13.94
N ASN A 105 25.04 -29.94 -13.26
CA ASN A 105 25.34 -30.05 -11.84
C ASN A 105 26.86 -30.23 -11.64
N THR A 106 27.63 -29.16 -11.40
CA THR A 106 29.02 -29.25 -10.89
C THR A 106 29.30 -28.17 -9.85
N ARG A 107 29.94 -28.54 -8.73
CA ARG A 107 30.21 -27.63 -7.59
C ARG A 107 31.06 -26.39 -7.95
N LYS A 108 31.81 -26.46 -9.06
CA LYS A 108 32.69 -25.39 -9.56
C LYS A 108 31.91 -24.26 -10.25
N THR A 109 30.77 -24.55 -10.87
CA THR A 109 29.91 -23.54 -11.52
C THR A 109 29.10 -22.75 -10.49
N LYS A 110 28.67 -23.37 -9.37
CA LYS A 110 27.94 -22.68 -8.28
C LYS A 110 28.71 -21.48 -7.70
N ASN A 111 30.04 -21.57 -7.57
CA ASN A 111 30.85 -20.48 -6.99
C ASN A 111 31.19 -19.38 -8.02
N LEU A 112 31.34 -19.71 -9.31
CA LEU A 112 31.51 -18.70 -10.37
C LEU A 112 30.20 -17.97 -10.70
N LEU A 113 29.07 -18.71 -10.70
CA LEU A 113 27.74 -18.14 -10.87
C LEU A 113 27.35 -17.27 -9.66
N SER A 114 27.73 -17.63 -8.43
CA SER A 114 27.54 -16.75 -7.26
C SER A 114 28.11 -15.34 -7.46
N ASN A 115 29.36 -15.24 -7.95
CA ASN A 115 30.06 -13.96 -8.11
C ASN A 115 29.64 -13.18 -9.38
N HIS A 116 29.19 -13.89 -10.42
CA HIS A 116 28.65 -13.29 -11.64
C HIS A 116 27.18 -12.85 -11.47
N TYR A 117 26.40 -13.55 -10.64
CA TYR A 117 25.02 -13.17 -10.30
C TYR A 117 24.97 -11.93 -9.41
N GLU A 118 25.96 -11.67 -8.55
CA GLU A 118 26.01 -10.42 -7.78
C GLU A 118 26.38 -9.19 -8.63
N THR A 119 27.22 -9.35 -9.66
CA THR A 119 27.61 -8.26 -10.57
C THR A 119 26.52 -7.97 -11.63
N LEU A 120 25.86 -9.01 -12.17
CA LEU A 120 24.67 -8.85 -13.02
C LEU A 120 23.46 -8.35 -12.24
N ASN A 121 23.31 -8.67 -10.94
CA ASN A 121 22.23 -8.11 -10.14
C ASN A 121 22.38 -6.59 -9.97
N ARG A 122 23.59 -6.02 -9.84
CA ARG A 122 23.76 -4.55 -9.80
C ARG A 122 23.35 -3.84 -11.10
N GLN A 123 23.42 -4.51 -12.25
CA GLN A 123 23.03 -3.94 -13.55
C GLN A 123 21.58 -4.27 -13.94
N LYS A 124 21.06 -5.47 -13.60
CA LYS A 124 19.63 -5.83 -13.78
C LYS A 124 18.69 -5.14 -12.80
N ILE A 125 19.18 -4.68 -11.64
CA ILE A 125 18.44 -3.76 -10.76
C ILE A 125 18.10 -2.44 -11.48
N ALA A 126 18.78 -2.10 -12.58
CA ALA A 126 18.55 -0.87 -13.36
C ALA A 126 17.61 -1.03 -14.57
N GLU A 127 17.13 -2.24 -14.90
CA GLU A 127 16.16 -2.50 -15.99
C GLU A 127 14.75 -2.86 -15.46
N VAL A 128 14.29 -2.15 -14.44
CA VAL A 128 12.94 -1.53 -14.35
C VAL A 128 11.63 -2.35 -14.47
N GLN A 129 11.53 -3.61 -14.92
CA GLN A 129 10.18 -4.14 -15.23
C GLN A 129 9.84 -5.53 -14.64
N TYR A 130 8.75 -5.52 -13.84
CA TYR A 130 7.89 -6.66 -13.47
C TYR A 130 8.26 -7.62 -12.33
N ASN A 131 8.77 -7.15 -11.18
CA ASN A 131 8.58 -7.93 -9.94
C ASN A 131 8.56 -7.13 -8.64
N THR A 132 7.78 -6.05 -8.65
CA THR A 132 6.98 -5.75 -7.46
C THR A 132 5.54 -6.04 -7.85
N LEU A 133 4.82 -6.83 -7.07
CA LEU A 133 3.36 -6.79 -7.05
C LEU A 133 2.97 -5.31 -7.17
N CYS A 134 2.47 -4.78 -8.31
CA CYS A 134 2.22 -3.34 -8.38
C CYS A 134 1.25 -3.00 -7.27
N ASN A 135 1.77 -2.31 -6.26
CA ASN A 135 1.02 -2.01 -5.07
C ASN A 135 -0.13 -1.10 -5.51
N ARG A 136 -1.32 -1.26 -4.92
CA ARG A 136 -2.50 -0.43 -5.23
C ARG A 136 -2.16 1.07 -5.15
N LYS A 137 -1.16 1.43 -4.33
CA LYS A 137 -0.53 2.74 -4.31
C LYS A 137 -0.05 3.19 -5.69
N ILE A 138 0.85 2.43 -6.33
CA ILE A 138 1.49 2.78 -7.60
C ILE A 138 0.42 2.88 -8.69
N LEU A 139 -0.48 1.90 -8.77
CA LEU A 139 -1.60 1.92 -9.73
C LEU A 139 -2.50 3.15 -9.53
N SER A 140 -2.82 3.50 -8.29
CA SER A 140 -3.60 4.73 -8.02
C SER A 140 -2.82 5.99 -8.38
N GLN A 141 -1.50 6.02 -8.17
CA GLN A 141 -0.67 7.18 -8.53
C GLN A 141 -0.59 7.36 -10.04
N ILE A 142 -0.40 6.27 -10.80
CA ILE A 142 -0.42 6.28 -12.26
C ILE A 142 -1.78 6.74 -12.76
N ALA A 143 -2.87 6.24 -12.17
CA ALA A 143 -4.23 6.66 -12.53
C ALA A 143 -4.46 8.18 -12.37
N TYR A 144 -3.79 8.82 -11.39
CA TYR A 144 -3.89 10.27 -11.19
C TYR A 144 -2.91 11.08 -12.03
N LEU A 145 -1.64 10.66 -12.11
CA LEU A 145 -0.57 11.44 -12.72
C LEU A 145 -0.48 11.24 -14.23
N GLU A 146 -0.70 10.01 -14.69
CA GLU A 146 -0.53 9.63 -16.09
C GLU A 146 -1.73 8.83 -16.61
N PRO A 147 -2.85 9.50 -16.89
CA PRO A 147 -4.09 8.84 -17.31
C PRO A 147 -3.95 8.11 -18.64
N PHE A 148 -3.10 8.59 -19.56
CA PHE A 148 -2.83 7.93 -20.84
C PHE A 148 -2.09 6.60 -20.64
N THR A 149 -1.06 6.58 -19.78
CA THR A 149 -0.32 5.37 -19.41
C THR A 149 -1.26 4.36 -18.73
N PHE A 150 -2.10 4.84 -17.79
CA PHE A 150 -3.11 4.00 -17.15
C PHE A 150 -4.12 3.42 -18.16
N ARG A 151 -4.56 4.21 -19.14
CA ARG A 151 -5.45 3.76 -20.22
C ARG A 151 -4.78 2.73 -21.13
N ALA A 152 -3.52 2.90 -21.49
CA ALA A 152 -2.76 1.94 -22.29
C ALA A 152 -2.66 0.59 -21.58
N ILE A 153 -2.33 0.61 -20.27
CA ILE A 153 -2.34 -0.55 -19.39
C ILE A 153 -3.72 -1.23 -19.46
N LEU A 154 -4.82 -0.49 -19.24
CA LEU A 154 -6.18 -1.05 -19.32
C LEU A 154 -6.51 -1.66 -20.67
N ILE A 155 -6.18 -0.99 -21.78
CA ILE A 155 -6.45 -1.48 -23.13
C ILE A 155 -5.70 -2.79 -23.38
N GLN A 156 -4.42 -2.90 -22.99
CA GLN A 156 -3.67 -4.15 -23.09
C GLN A 156 -4.34 -5.28 -22.30
N PHE A 157 -4.82 -5.00 -21.09
CA PHE A 157 -5.54 -5.98 -20.27
C PHE A 157 -6.88 -6.40 -20.89
N ILE A 158 -7.59 -5.48 -21.53
CA ILE A 158 -8.87 -5.77 -22.21
C ILE A 158 -8.65 -6.64 -23.45
N LEU A 159 -7.62 -6.37 -24.24
CA LEU A 159 -7.26 -7.22 -25.38
C LEU A 159 -6.91 -8.63 -24.92
N ALA A 160 -6.17 -8.75 -23.81
CA ALA A 160 -5.94 -10.04 -23.17
C ALA A 160 -7.25 -10.70 -22.69
N TYR A 161 -8.20 -9.93 -22.16
CA TYR A 161 -9.50 -10.43 -21.67
C TYR A 161 -10.43 -10.91 -22.78
N ARG A 162 -10.52 -10.16 -23.89
CA ARG A 162 -11.37 -10.49 -25.05
C ARG A 162 -10.97 -11.84 -25.65
N ASN A 163 -9.68 -12.17 -25.64
CA ASN A 163 -9.18 -13.47 -26.08
C ASN A 163 -9.56 -14.64 -25.15
N HIS A 164 -9.93 -14.39 -23.88
CA HIS A 164 -10.45 -15.43 -22.95
C HIS A 164 -11.96 -15.66 -23.12
N HIS A 165 -12.74 -14.63 -23.48
CA HIS A 165 -14.21 -14.73 -23.64
C HIS A 165 -14.67 -15.38 -24.95
N ILE A 166 -13.84 -15.36 -26.00
CA ILE A 166 -14.14 -16.09 -27.25
C ILE A 166 -14.22 -17.62 -27.00
N ASN A 167 -13.65 -18.12 -25.90
CA ASN A 167 -13.69 -19.55 -25.53
C ASN A 167 -14.79 -19.91 -24.49
N HIS A 168 -15.63 -18.96 -24.08
CA HIS A 168 -16.71 -19.19 -23.12
C HIS A 168 -18.00 -18.45 -23.53
N HIS A 169 -18.55 -18.85 -24.68
CA HIS A 169 -19.98 -18.70 -24.94
C HIS A 169 -20.62 -20.08 -24.80
N PRO A 170 -21.52 -20.33 -23.83
CA PRO A 170 -22.43 -21.45 -23.96
C PRO A 170 -23.47 -21.08 -25.03
N ILE A 171 -23.70 -22.02 -25.94
CA ILE A 171 -24.91 -22.10 -26.77
C ILE A 171 -26.11 -22.26 -25.83
#